data_AF-X1I3X5-F1
#
_entry.id   AF-X1I3X5-F1
#
_cell.length_a   1.000
_cell.length_b   1.000
_cell.length_c   1.000
_cell.angle_alpha   90.00
_cell.angle_beta   90.00
_cell.angle_gamma   90.00
#
_symmetry.space_group_name_H-M   'P 1'
#
loop_
_entity.id
_entity.type
_entity.pdbx_description
1 polymer ?
#
loop_
_entity_poly.entity_id
_entity_poly.type
_entity_poly.pdbx_seq_one_letter_code
_entity_poly.pdbx_strand_id
1 'polypeptide(L)'
;SFQLLPIALPKYDIPIETINVPDTLDLKLFPRTVSITFLVGLSDYNKLSSHLFRSVVDYQSLEKSISNKLKVDLVKYPGYIRSVRFYPMNVDYIIEK
;
A
#
# COMPACT_ATOMS: atom_id res chain seq x y z
N SER A 1 -31.09 -2.58 22.77
CA SER A 1 -30.50 -3.63 21.91
C SER A 1 -29.39 -2.99 21.09
N PHE A 2 -28.15 -3.46 21.22
CA PHE A 2 -27.03 -3.00 20.36
C PHE A 2 -27.05 -3.84 19.08
N GLN A 3 -27.47 -3.25 17.97
CA GLN A 3 -27.40 -3.92 16.67
C GLN A 3 -25.99 -3.72 16.11
N LEU A 4 -25.28 -4.83 15.86
CA LEU A 4 -24.02 -4.79 15.12
C LEU A 4 -24.32 -4.32 13.69
N LEU A 5 -23.66 -3.24 13.25
CA LEU A 5 -23.75 -2.80 11.86
C LEU A 5 -23.10 -3.87 10.96
N PRO A 6 -23.69 -4.18 9.80
CA PRO A 6 -23.12 -5.16 8.90
C PRO A 6 -21.81 -4.65 8.28
N ILE A 7 -20.81 -5.54 8.22
CA ILE A 7 -19.44 -5.23 7.77
C ILE A 7 -19.03 -6.13 6.59
N ALA A 8 -18.11 -5.64 5.76
CA ALA A 8 -17.44 -6.41 4.71
C ALA A 8 -15.91 -6.38 4.90
N LEU A 9 -15.22 -7.33 4.27
CA LEU A 9 -13.76 -7.45 4.26
C LEU A 9 -13.20 -7.47 2.82
N PRO A 10 -13.20 -6.33 2.09
CA PRO A 10 -12.69 -6.26 0.73
C PRO A 10 -11.18 -6.51 0.66
N LYS A 11 -10.72 -6.86 -0.54
CA LYS A 11 -9.31 -6.92 -0.92
C LYS A 11 -9.09 -6.10 -2.18
N TYR A 12 -8.10 -5.20 -2.17
CA TYR A 12 -7.65 -4.47 -3.35
C TYR A 12 -6.16 -4.68 -3.60
N ASP A 13 -5.81 -4.93 -4.85
CA ASP A 13 -4.43 -4.92 -5.30
C ASP A 13 -4.15 -3.56 -5.94
N ILE A 14 -3.17 -2.83 -5.40
CA ILE A 14 -2.80 -1.49 -5.87
C ILE A 14 -1.31 -1.44 -6.24
N PRO A 15 -0.91 -0.59 -7.19
CA PRO A 15 0.49 -0.41 -7.54
C PRO A 15 1.28 0.28 -6.42
N ILE A 16 2.57 -0.06 -6.33
CA ILE A 16 3.54 0.63 -5.48
C ILE A 16 4.18 1.73 -6.30
N GLU A 17 4.02 2.98 -5.87
CA GLU A 17 4.69 4.12 -6.48
C GLU A 17 6.10 4.26 -5.90
N THR A 18 7.08 4.55 -6.75
CA THR A 18 8.42 4.92 -6.31
C THR A 18 8.51 6.44 -6.20
N ILE A 19 9.13 6.94 -5.13
CA ILE A 19 9.35 8.37 -4.92
C ILE A 19 10.83 8.66 -4.66
N ASN A 20 11.25 9.89 -4.94
CA ASN A 20 12.62 10.38 -4.77
C ASN A 20 13.69 9.58 -5.54
N VAL A 21 13.31 8.91 -6.63
CA VAL A 21 14.25 8.24 -7.53
C VAL A 21 14.91 9.31 -8.41
N PRO A 22 16.26 9.39 -8.47
CA PRO A 22 16.94 10.28 -9.42
C PRO A 22 16.59 9.94 -10.87
N ASP A 23 16.46 10.96 -11.73
CA ASP A 23 16.11 10.78 -13.15
C ASP A 23 17.11 9.92 -13.94
N THR A 24 18.32 9.74 -13.40
CA THR A 24 19.39 8.91 -13.99
C THR A 24 19.31 7.43 -13.62
N LEU A 25 18.29 7.00 -12.86
CA LEU A 25 18.16 5.64 -12.36
C LEU A 25 16.76 5.08 -12.65
N ASP A 26 16.70 3.81 -13.03
CA ASP A 26 15.45 3.04 -13.07
C ASP A 26 15.38 2.10 -11.86
N LEU A 27 14.39 2.31 -10.99
CA LEU A 27 14.14 1.49 -9.81
C LEU A 27 12.98 0.52 -10.08
N LYS A 28 13.31 -0.77 -10.18
CA LYS A 28 12.32 -1.84 -10.38
C LYS A 28 12.05 -2.54 -9.05
N LEU A 29 10.78 -2.64 -8.67
CA LEU A 29 10.32 -3.32 -7.45
C LEU A 29 9.77 -4.72 -7.75
N PHE A 30 9.94 -5.63 -6.80
CA PHE A 30 9.42 -6.99 -6.86
C PHE A 30 8.84 -7.41 -5.50
N PRO A 31 7.51 -7.63 -5.41
CA PRO A 31 6.47 -7.32 -6.40
C PRO A 31 6.26 -5.80 -6.61
N ARG A 32 5.52 -5.44 -7.67
CA ARG A 32 5.13 -4.04 -7.99
C ARG A 32 3.77 -3.63 -7.43
N THR A 33 3.09 -4.53 -6.74
CA THR A 33 1.75 -4.31 -6.18
C THR A 33 1.71 -4.77 -4.74
N VAL A 34 0.83 -4.15 -3.95
CA VAL A 34 0.44 -4.63 -2.63
C VAL A 34 -1.03 -4.99 -2.59
N SER A 35 -1.33 -6.08 -1.90
CA SER A 35 -2.69 -6.48 -1.54
C SER A 35 -3.08 -5.82 -0.22
N ILE A 36 -4.13 -5.00 -0.23
CA ILE A 36 -4.69 -4.35 0.95
C ILE A 36 -6.00 -5.06 1.33
N THR A 37 -6.16 -5.35 2.61
CA THR A 37 -7.40 -5.87 3.20
C THR A 37 -7.81 -4.99 4.36
N PHE A 38 -9.11 -4.66 4.45
CA PHE A 38 -9.62 -3.74 5.43
C PHE A 38 -11.10 -4.03 5.73
N LEU A 39 -11.60 -3.51 6.85
CA LEU A 39 -13.00 -3.57 7.23
C LEU A 39 -13.73 -2.29 6.83
N VAL A 40 -14.94 -2.43 6.32
CA VAL A 40 -15.83 -1.33 5.96
C VAL A 40 -17.27 -1.68 6.37
N GLY A 41 -18.05 -0.69 6.80
CA GLY A 41 -19.50 -0.87 6.97
C GLY A 41 -20.20 -0.95 5.61
N LEU A 42 -21.24 -1.77 5.48
CA LEU A 42 -21.95 -1.91 4.20
C LEU A 42 -22.54 -0.59 3.67
N SER A 43 -22.87 0.35 4.55
CA SER A 43 -23.33 1.70 4.19
C SER A 43 -22.29 2.53 3.42
N ASP A 44 -21.00 2.27 3.63
CA ASP A 44 -19.89 2.99 2.99
C ASP A 44 -19.20 2.17 1.89
N TYR A 45 -19.61 0.92 1.70
CA TYR A 45 -18.99 0.00 0.73
C TYR A 45 -18.98 0.58 -0.68
N ASN A 46 -20.09 1.18 -1.11
CA ASN A 46 -20.24 1.75 -2.45
C ASN A 46 -19.37 2.99 -2.71
N LYS A 47 -18.78 3.59 -1.65
CA LYS A 47 -17.85 4.73 -1.78
C LYS A 47 -16.42 4.29 -2.03
N LEU A 48 -16.12 3.00 -1.92
CA LEU A 48 -14.76 2.48 -2.05
C LEU A 48 -14.29 2.47 -3.51
N SER A 49 -13.02 2.80 -3.69
CA SER A 49 -12.28 2.65 -4.94
C SER A 49 -10.81 2.45 -4.63
N SER A 50 -10.09 1.73 -5.48
CA SER A 50 -8.64 1.54 -5.37
C SER A 50 -7.87 2.87 -5.38
N HIS A 51 -8.37 3.90 -6.07
CA HIS A 51 -7.78 5.24 -6.16
C HIS A 51 -7.75 6.03 -4.83
N LEU A 52 -8.51 5.57 -3.84
CA LEU A 52 -8.47 6.15 -2.49
C LEU A 52 -7.24 5.72 -1.70
N PHE A 53 -6.53 4.70 -2.18
CA PHE A 53 -5.35 4.15 -1.55
C PHE A 53 -4.09 4.60 -2.31
N ARG A 54 -3.00 4.80 -1.57
CA ARG A 54 -1.69 5.09 -2.15
C ARG A 54 -0.60 4.41 -1.34
N SER A 55 0.12 3.51 -1.99
CA SER A 55 1.31 2.87 -1.45
C SER A 55 2.56 3.40 -2.13
N VAL A 56 3.60 3.68 -1.36
CA VAL A 56 4.87 4.22 -1.84
C VAL A 56 6.07 3.44 -1.32
N VAL A 57 7.16 3.49 -2.07
CA VAL A 57 8.51 3.14 -1.65
C VAL A 57 9.41 4.35 -1.88
N ASP A 58 10.13 4.79 -0.84
CA ASP A 58 11.05 5.91 -0.92
C ASP A 58 12.48 5.43 -1.21
N TYR A 59 13.03 5.85 -2.35
CA TYR A 59 14.42 5.57 -2.74
C TYR A 59 15.43 6.04 -1.67
N GLN A 60 15.17 7.17 -1.00
CA GLN A 60 16.08 7.69 0.04
C GLN A 60 16.15 6.78 1.27
N SER A 61 15.26 5.78 1.39
CA SER A 61 15.35 4.77 2.45
C SER A 61 16.39 3.68 2.19
N LEU A 62 17.01 3.65 1.00
CA LEU A 62 18.06 2.67 0.65
C LEU A 62 19.24 2.70 1.63
N GLU A 63 19.70 3.89 2.02
CA GLU A 63 20.83 4.02 2.96
C GLU A 63 20.50 3.48 4.36
N LYS A 64 19.21 3.39 4.70
CA LYS A 64 18.71 2.92 5.99
C LYS A 64 18.29 1.44 5.97
N SER A 65 18.28 0.82 4.79
CA SER A 65 17.86 -0.57 4.62
C SER A 65 18.98 -1.52 5.07
N ILE A 66 18.76 -2.22 6.18
CA ILE A 66 19.69 -3.23 6.71
C ILE A 66 19.58 -4.56 5.91
N SER A 67 18.49 -4.78 5.17
CA SER A 67 18.11 -6.10 4.63
C SER A 67 18.04 -6.21 3.10
N ASN A 68 18.58 -5.25 2.34
CA ASN A 68 18.43 -5.16 0.87
C ASN A 68 16.96 -5.19 0.40
N LYS A 69 16.03 -4.77 1.24
CA LYS A 69 14.60 -4.66 0.91
C LYS A 69 14.12 -3.26 1.23
N LEU A 70 13.18 -2.78 0.42
CA LEU A 70 12.55 -1.49 0.63
C LEU A 70 11.20 -1.68 1.33
N LYS A 71 10.99 -0.91 2.39
CA LYS A 71 9.72 -0.87 3.10
C LYS A 71 8.68 -0.17 2.24
N VAL A 72 7.49 -0.77 2.13
CA VAL A 72 6.32 -0.17 1.51
C VAL A 72 5.52 0.57 2.57
N ASP A 73 5.17 1.82 2.30
CA ASP A 73 4.34 2.64 3.17
C ASP A 73 2.98 2.92 2.53
N LEU A 74 1.91 2.69 3.27
CA LEU A 74 0.55 3.05 2.88
C LEU A 74 0.25 4.48 3.36
N VAL A 75 0.42 5.47 2.49
CA VAL A 75 0.39 6.90 2.83
C VAL A 75 -0.97 7.56 2.65
N LYS A 76 -1.89 6.92 1.93
CA LYS A 76 -3.28 7.39 1.75
C LYS A 76 -4.23 6.21 1.81
N TYR A 77 -5.32 6.37 2.55
CA TYR A 77 -6.48 5.47 2.58
C TYR A 77 -7.68 6.19 3.21
N PRO A 78 -8.93 5.71 3.00
CA PRO A 78 -10.11 6.36 3.56
C PRO A 78 -10.14 6.36 5.11
N GLY A 79 -10.60 7.44 5.73
CA GLY A 79 -10.72 7.51 7.20
C GLY A 79 -11.85 6.66 7.80
N TYR A 80 -12.79 6.18 6.98
CA TYR A 80 -13.95 5.40 7.42
C TYR A 80 -13.75 3.87 7.36
N ILE A 81 -12.57 3.39 6.94
CA ILE A 81 -12.22 1.96 7.00
C ILE A 81 -11.43 1.64 8.27
N ARG A 82 -11.41 0.37 8.67
CA ARG A 82 -10.74 -0.10 9.88
C ARG A 82 -9.88 -1.33 9.62
N SER A 83 -8.99 -1.64 10.56
CA SER A 83 -8.17 -2.86 10.54
C SER A 83 -7.40 -3.05 9.23
N VAL A 84 -6.88 -1.95 8.68
CA VAL A 84 -6.14 -1.94 7.41
C VAL A 84 -4.87 -2.78 7.57
N ARG A 85 -4.74 -3.80 6.75
CA ARG A 85 -3.53 -4.62 6.62
C ARG A 85 -3.15 -4.68 5.15
N PHE A 86 -1.86 -4.76 4.87
CA PHE A 86 -1.38 -4.95 3.52
C PHE A 86 -0.17 -5.86 3.47
N TYR A 87 0.01 -6.50 2.33
CA TYR A 87 1.14 -7.38 2.07
C TYR A 87 1.57 -7.27 0.59
N PRO A 88 2.87 -7.26 0.29
CA PRO A 88 3.99 -7.30 1.24
C PRO A 88 4.29 -5.94 1.90
N MET A 89 4.90 -5.98 3.09
CA MET A 89 5.40 -4.77 3.78
C MET A 89 6.80 -4.36 3.35
N ASN A 90 7.55 -5.29 2.74
CA ASN A 90 8.87 -5.04 2.18
C ASN A 90 8.96 -5.70 0.81
N VAL A 91 9.61 -5.03 -0.13
CA VAL A 91 9.80 -5.52 -1.50
C VAL A 91 11.28 -5.59 -1.84
N ASP A 92 11.63 -6.55 -2.69
CA ASP A 92 12.95 -6.59 -3.31
C ASP A 92 13.03 -5.52 -4.40
N TYR A 93 14.24 -5.07 -4.73
CA TYR A 93 14.44 -4.04 -5.74
C TYR A 93 15.68 -4.28 -6.60
N ILE A 94 15.68 -3.72 -7.80
CA ILE A 94 16.81 -3.66 -8.73
C ILE A 94 16.97 -2.20 -9.19
N ILE A 95 18.21 -1.73 -9.26
CA ILE A 95 18.56 -0.40 -9.77
C ILE A 95 19.32 -0.59 -11.08
N GLU A 96 18.83 0.02 -12.15
CA GLU A 96 19.48 0.10 -13.46
C GLU A 96 19.88 1.55 -13.76
N LYS A 97 20.90 1.72 -14.62
CA LYS A 97 21.40 3.02 -15.12
C LYS A 97 21.12 3.16 -16.60
#